data_AF-A0A6I2M3X8-F1
#
_entry.id   AF-A0A6I2M3X8-F1
#
_cell.length_a   1.000
_cell.length_b   1.000
_cell.length_c   1.000
_cell.angle_alpha   90.00
_cell.angle_beta   90.00
_cell.angle_gamma   90.00
#
_symmetry.space_group_name_H-M   'P 1'
#
loop_
_entity.id
_entity.type
_entity.pdbx_description
1 polymer ?
#
loop_
_entity_poly.entity_id
_entity_poly.type
_entity_poly.pdbx_seq_one_letter_code
_entity_poly.pdbx_strand_id
1 'polypeptide(L)'
;MPHAHDNSIIIAGEALPVIDMPIHARWRDAADRRGFDITARVADRYALALTCRQCGELSRTRLFVLMNHQPRCSHCIETAWRQEAENAGIAFLRRDPDSRVYAWYRLLCGHEARRQIGLITRVAAGETGLRCATCHEAVEAAEAQAVGWELVGPDPEGDTNYREYRHVSCGHRQRIARGNVKTQRFDCGGCGVTWVSAPSFIYLFRVLLPNGMRVLKLGFSKNPGSRLQHQLLGDRDLACHVLRVVAMPSGHDAIRAEKRLHANLRRRFPEAVIDATDFAGALTVVTEVYAEWLEAEIQQLLDGIEGDSDDEGA
;
A
#
# COMPACT_ATOMS: atom_id res chain seq x y z
N MET A 1 52.75 -35.63 33.66
CA MET A 1 51.78 -34.63 33.21
C MET A 1 51.34 -34.99 31.80
N PRO A 2 50.26 -35.77 31.62
CA PRO A 2 49.68 -35.99 30.30
C PRO A 2 48.56 -34.96 30.05
N HIS A 3 48.64 -34.27 28.93
CA HIS A 3 47.63 -33.34 28.42
C HIS A 3 46.32 -34.11 28.21
N ALA A 4 45.32 -33.85 29.06
CA ALA A 4 43.98 -34.39 28.88
C ALA A 4 43.35 -33.75 27.64
N HIS A 5 43.06 -34.60 26.67
CA HIS A 5 42.44 -34.27 25.40
C HIS A 5 41.17 -33.45 25.58
N ASP A 6 41.03 -32.44 24.74
CA ASP A 6 39.85 -31.58 24.57
C ASP A 6 38.63 -32.46 24.22
N ASN A 7 37.93 -32.97 25.24
CA ASN A 7 36.77 -33.85 25.10
C ASN A 7 35.54 -32.98 24.81
N SER A 8 35.48 -32.43 23.61
CA SER A 8 34.39 -31.58 23.14
C SER A 8 33.67 -32.20 21.94
N ILE A 9 32.36 -31.92 21.83
CA ILE A 9 31.52 -32.33 20.69
C ILE A 9 31.09 -31.07 19.95
N ILE A 10 31.24 -31.07 18.63
CA ILE A 10 30.80 -29.96 17.78
C ILE A 10 29.31 -30.09 17.49
N ILE A 11 28.53 -29.09 17.89
CA ILE A 11 27.10 -29.00 17.59
C ILE A 11 26.82 -27.64 16.97
N ALA A 12 26.30 -27.61 15.75
CA ALA A 12 26.01 -26.38 15.01
C ALA A 12 27.21 -25.41 14.92
N GLY A 13 28.43 -25.95 14.79
CA GLY A 13 29.68 -25.18 14.69
C GLY A 13 30.28 -24.73 16.03
N GLU A 14 29.63 -25.02 17.17
CA GLU A 14 30.13 -24.73 18.51
C GLU A 14 30.76 -25.97 19.13
N ALA A 15 32.02 -25.88 19.59
CA ALA A 15 32.67 -26.94 20.35
C ALA A 15 32.19 -26.90 21.81
N LEU A 16 31.43 -27.92 22.22
CA LEU A 16 30.84 -28.00 23.56
C LEU A 16 31.57 -29.04 24.41
N PRO A 17 32.03 -28.70 25.63
CA PRO A 17 32.73 -29.66 26.48
C PRO A 17 31.79 -30.78 26.92
N VAL A 18 32.26 -32.02 26.83
CA VAL A 18 31.56 -33.21 27.33
C VAL A 18 31.69 -33.29 28.84
N ILE A 19 30.56 -33.55 29.50
CA ILE A 19 30.50 -33.70 30.95
C ILE A 19 30.49 -35.19 31.28
N ASP A 20 31.54 -35.63 31.98
CA ASP A 20 31.67 -37.00 32.46
C ASP A 20 30.73 -37.26 33.65
N MET A 21 29.46 -37.55 33.32
CA MET A 21 28.44 -37.93 34.27
C MET A 21 27.51 -38.99 33.67
N PRO A 22 27.03 -39.96 34.45
CA PRO A 22 26.17 -41.04 33.95
C PRO A 22 24.92 -40.51 33.23
N ILE A 23 24.58 -41.08 32.07
CA ILE A 23 23.28 -40.84 31.42
C ILE A 23 22.29 -41.87 31.97
N HIS A 24 21.28 -41.41 32.70
CA HIS A 24 20.30 -42.30 33.35
C HIS A 24 19.43 -43.04 32.32
N ALA A 25 19.08 -44.30 32.60
CA ALA A 25 18.24 -45.13 31.73
C ALA A 25 16.92 -44.42 31.35
N ARG A 26 16.22 -43.84 32.34
CA ARG A 26 14.98 -43.07 32.10
C ARG A 26 15.12 -41.93 31.09
N TRP A 27 16.31 -41.36 30.91
CA TRP A 27 16.56 -40.32 29.91
C TRP A 27 16.75 -40.92 28.53
N ARG A 28 17.43 -42.07 28.44
CA ARG A 28 17.56 -42.83 27.19
C ARG A 28 16.18 -43.26 26.69
N ASP A 29 15.34 -43.78 27.57
CA ASP A 29 13.95 -44.16 27.22
C ASP A 29 13.10 -42.95 26.79
N ALA A 30 13.35 -41.77 27.37
CA ALA A 30 12.69 -40.53 26.95
C ALA A 30 13.18 -40.06 25.57
N ALA A 31 14.47 -40.18 25.27
CA ALA A 31 15.03 -39.83 23.96
C ALA A 31 14.54 -40.81 22.88
N ASP A 32 14.58 -42.11 23.18
CA ASP A 32 14.15 -43.19 22.28
C ASP A 32 12.71 -43.00 21.82
N ARG A 33 11.76 -42.83 22.75
CA ARG A 33 10.35 -42.54 22.46
C ARG A 33 10.11 -41.26 21.66
N ARG A 34 11.09 -40.36 21.61
CA ARG A 34 11.02 -39.07 20.91
C ARG A 34 11.83 -39.05 19.62
N GLY A 35 12.43 -40.17 19.23
CA GLY A 35 13.20 -40.32 17.99
C GLY A 35 14.65 -39.83 18.09
N PHE A 36 15.25 -39.88 19.29
CA PHE A 36 16.62 -39.43 19.54
C PHE A 36 17.43 -40.46 20.33
N ASP A 37 18.75 -40.43 20.14
CA ASP A 37 19.71 -41.10 21.01
C ASP A 37 20.50 -40.06 21.81
N ILE A 38 20.85 -40.35 23.07
CA ILE A 38 21.69 -39.46 23.87
C ILE A 38 23.16 -39.85 23.65
N THR A 39 23.90 -38.96 22.98
CA THR A 39 25.34 -39.13 22.74
C THR A 39 26.15 -38.81 23.99
N ALA A 40 25.89 -37.65 24.59
CA ALA A 40 26.65 -37.17 25.74
C ALA A 40 25.86 -36.10 26.53
N ARG A 41 26.31 -35.82 27.75
CA ARG A 41 26.04 -34.55 28.42
C ARG A 41 27.08 -33.54 27.94
N VAL A 42 26.66 -32.32 27.62
CA VAL A 42 27.53 -31.28 27.05
C VAL A 42 27.27 -29.92 27.67
N ALA A 43 28.27 -29.04 27.71
CA ALA A 43 28.25 -27.67 28.27
C ALA A 43 28.01 -27.57 29.78
N ASP A 44 27.00 -28.27 30.31
CA ASP A 44 26.68 -28.35 31.73
C ASP A 44 25.95 -29.66 32.06
N ARG A 45 25.66 -29.91 33.35
CA ARG A 45 25.03 -31.16 33.79
C ARG A 45 23.61 -31.39 33.26
N TYR A 46 22.97 -30.37 32.67
CA TYR A 46 21.59 -30.39 32.19
C TYR A 46 21.47 -30.22 30.67
N ALA A 47 22.55 -30.01 29.94
CA ALA A 47 22.52 -29.98 28.49
C ALA A 47 22.96 -31.34 27.93
N LEU A 48 22.21 -31.82 26.94
CA LEU A 48 22.37 -33.11 26.29
C LEU A 48 22.66 -32.88 24.80
N ALA A 49 23.62 -33.64 24.27
CA ALA A 49 23.80 -33.85 22.85
C ALA A 49 22.90 -35.01 22.42
N LEU A 50 21.88 -34.70 21.62
CA LEU A 50 20.94 -35.69 21.08
C LEU A 50 21.28 -35.95 19.61
N THR A 51 21.47 -37.21 19.24
CA THR A 51 21.53 -37.65 17.84
C THR A 51 20.11 -37.87 17.34
N CYS A 52 19.73 -37.19 16.26
CA CYS A 52 18.42 -37.36 15.65
C CYS A 52 18.38 -38.65 14.82
N ARG A 53 17.42 -39.55 15.06
CA ARG A 53 17.31 -40.79 14.26
C ARG A 53 16.81 -40.57 12.84
N GLN A 54 16.21 -39.41 12.56
CA GLN A 54 15.72 -39.08 11.21
C GLN A 54 16.85 -38.62 10.29
N CYS A 55 17.75 -37.75 10.78
CA CYS A 55 18.79 -37.15 9.94
C CYS A 55 20.23 -37.49 10.37
N GLY A 56 20.42 -38.21 11.48
CA GLY A 56 21.73 -38.56 12.03
C GLY A 56 22.46 -37.41 12.74
N GLU A 57 21.98 -36.18 12.62
CA GLU A 57 22.67 -34.99 13.12
C GLU A 57 22.50 -34.79 14.63
N LEU A 58 23.50 -34.12 15.21
CA LEU A 58 23.51 -33.73 16.61
C LEU A 58 22.72 -32.43 16.85
N SER A 59 21.95 -32.41 17.93
CA SER A 59 21.23 -31.25 18.42
C SER A 59 21.41 -31.09 19.92
N ARG A 60 21.66 -29.86 20.38
CA ARG A 60 21.77 -29.53 21.80
C ARG A 60 20.37 -29.33 22.38
N THR A 61 20.04 -30.09 23.42
CA THR A 61 18.74 -29.99 24.11
C THR A 61 18.93 -29.95 25.62
N ARG A 62 18.15 -29.10 26.31
CA ARG A 62 18.10 -29.12 27.78
C ARG A 62 17.37 -30.37 28.25
N LEU A 63 17.87 -31.02 29.30
CA LEU A 63 17.25 -32.19 29.94
C LEU A 63 15.78 -31.93 30.27
N PHE A 64 15.45 -30.75 30.79
CA PHE A 64 14.06 -30.39 31.08
C PHE A 64 13.16 -30.48 29.84
N VAL A 65 13.65 -30.06 28.67
CA VAL A 65 12.91 -30.14 27.40
C VAL A 65 12.72 -31.60 26.98
N LEU A 66 13.78 -32.42 27.08
CA LEU A 66 13.67 -33.86 26.79
C LEU A 66 12.61 -34.55 27.66
N MET A 67 12.58 -34.22 28.95
CA MET A 67 11.70 -34.88 29.92
C MET A 67 10.25 -34.41 29.80
N ASN A 68 10.00 -33.13 29.51
CA ASN A 68 8.67 -32.54 29.65
C ASN A 68 8.03 -32.11 28.32
N HIS A 69 8.81 -32.03 27.23
CA HIS A 69 8.33 -31.55 25.93
C HIS A 69 8.85 -32.46 24.79
N GLN A 70 8.49 -32.14 23.56
CA GLN A 70 9.02 -32.79 22.36
C GLN A 70 10.26 -32.02 21.86
N PRO A 71 11.49 -32.55 21.98
CA PRO A 71 12.66 -31.96 21.35
C PRO A 71 12.48 -31.92 19.83
N ARG A 72 12.98 -30.86 19.23
CA ARG A 72 13.02 -30.72 17.77
C ARG A 72 14.47 -30.69 17.33
N CYS A 73 14.79 -31.45 16.29
CA CYS A 73 16.11 -31.44 15.69
C CYS A 73 16.32 -30.11 14.94
N SER A 74 17.38 -29.37 15.27
CA SER A 74 17.70 -28.11 14.59
C SER A 74 17.93 -28.34 13.10
N HIS A 75 18.63 -29.40 12.73
CA HIS A 75 18.86 -29.77 11.33
C HIS A 75 17.56 -30.08 10.59
N CYS A 76 16.71 -30.99 11.08
CA CYS A 76 15.43 -31.28 10.41
C CYS A 76 14.55 -30.04 10.26
N ILE A 77 14.52 -29.16 11.26
CA ILE A 77 13.78 -27.89 11.17
C ILE A 77 14.33 -27.02 10.03
N GLU A 78 15.66 -26.90 9.92
CA GLU A 78 16.26 -26.08 8.88
C GLU A 78 16.07 -26.67 7.49
N THR A 79 16.18 -28.00 7.36
CA THR A 79 15.86 -28.70 6.12
C THR A 79 14.41 -28.45 5.70
N ALA A 80 13.46 -28.48 6.65
CA ALA A 80 12.08 -28.12 6.37
C ALA A 80 11.94 -26.67 5.90
N TRP A 81 12.63 -25.70 6.53
CA TRP A 81 12.62 -24.30 6.09
C TRP A 81 13.24 -24.09 4.72
N ARG A 82 14.31 -24.83 4.38
CA ARG A 82 14.90 -24.83 3.04
C ARG A 82 13.89 -25.33 2.01
N GLN A 83 13.20 -26.43 2.31
CA GLN A 83 12.16 -26.95 1.41
C GLN A 83 10.98 -26.00 1.25
N GLU A 84 10.50 -25.39 2.35
CA GLU A 84 9.43 -24.39 2.30
C GLU A 84 9.86 -23.16 1.47
N ALA A 85 11.10 -22.72 1.62
CA ALA A 85 11.65 -21.64 0.81
C ALA A 85 11.66 -22.00 -0.68
N GLU A 86 12.14 -23.19 -1.04
CA GLU A 86 12.13 -23.69 -2.42
C GLU A 86 10.72 -23.75 -3.01
N ASN A 87 9.75 -24.25 -2.24
CA ASN A 87 8.33 -24.29 -2.64
C ASN A 87 7.75 -22.88 -2.82
N ALA A 88 8.21 -21.91 -2.04
CA ALA A 88 7.89 -20.49 -2.20
C ALA A 88 8.69 -19.80 -3.32
N GLY A 89 9.54 -20.53 -4.06
CA GLY A 89 10.37 -20.01 -5.13
C GLY A 89 11.55 -19.15 -4.65
N ILE A 90 11.96 -19.23 -3.39
CA ILE A 90 13.05 -18.45 -2.82
C ILE A 90 14.11 -19.35 -2.19
N ALA A 91 15.29 -18.84 -1.87
CA ALA A 91 16.32 -19.63 -1.21
C ALA A 91 16.46 -19.25 0.27
N PHE A 92 16.41 -20.23 1.17
CA PHE A 92 16.80 -20.03 2.57
C PHE A 92 18.32 -19.85 2.66
N LEU A 93 18.77 -18.81 3.37
CA LEU A 93 20.20 -18.52 3.54
C LEU A 93 20.69 -18.97 4.91
N ARG A 94 20.09 -18.38 5.97
CA ARG A 94 20.54 -18.56 7.34
C ARG A 94 19.44 -18.18 8.33
N ARG A 95 19.56 -18.71 9.54
CA ARG A 95 18.74 -18.28 10.68
C ARG A 95 19.06 -16.86 11.07
N ASP A 96 18.10 -16.19 11.69
CA ASP A 96 18.37 -14.97 12.41
C ASP A 96 18.99 -15.33 13.79
N PRO A 97 20.22 -14.86 14.10
CA PRO A 97 20.85 -15.16 15.39
C PRO A 97 20.09 -14.55 16.58
N ASP A 98 19.37 -13.45 16.35
CA ASP A 98 18.67 -12.69 17.39
C ASP A 98 17.19 -13.07 17.49
N SER A 99 16.69 -13.91 16.56
CA SER A 99 15.28 -14.29 16.54
C SER A 99 15.02 -15.71 16.07
N ARG A 100 14.23 -16.46 16.86
CA ARG A 100 13.76 -17.80 16.47
C ARG A 100 12.57 -17.77 15.50
N VAL A 101 12.00 -16.59 15.25
CA VAL A 101 10.80 -16.40 14.41
C VAL A 101 11.17 -15.89 13.02
N TYR A 102 12.38 -15.33 12.86
CA TYR A 102 12.86 -14.77 11.61
C TYR A 102 14.03 -15.59 11.03
N ALA A 103 14.18 -15.49 9.72
CA ALA A 103 15.33 -16.01 8.99
C ALA A 103 15.62 -15.11 7.78
N TRP A 104 16.78 -15.32 7.18
CA TRP A 104 17.25 -14.61 5.98
C TRP A 104 17.06 -15.49 4.75
N TYR A 105 16.49 -14.89 3.71
CA TYR A 105 16.19 -15.54 2.44
C TYR A 105 16.71 -14.70 1.27
N ARG A 106 17.03 -15.35 0.16
CA ARG A 106 17.25 -14.70 -1.13
C ARG A 106 15.98 -14.82 -1.97
N LEU A 107 15.39 -13.68 -2.32
CA LEU A 107 14.17 -13.60 -3.10
C LEU A 107 14.45 -13.84 -4.60
N LEU A 108 13.39 -14.09 -5.38
CA LEU A 108 13.48 -14.28 -6.83
C LEU A 108 14.15 -13.11 -7.57
N CYS A 109 13.96 -11.89 -7.06
CA CYS A 109 14.62 -10.70 -7.59
C CYS A 109 16.12 -10.58 -7.22
N GLY A 110 16.70 -11.59 -6.57
CA GLY A 110 18.10 -11.62 -6.14
C GLY A 110 18.38 -10.96 -4.78
N HIS A 111 17.48 -10.13 -4.27
CA HIS A 111 17.67 -9.42 -3.00
C HIS A 111 17.57 -10.35 -1.78
N GLU A 112 18.43 -10.11 -0.78
CA GLU A 112 18.30 -10.74 0.53
C GLU A 112 17.24 -10.03 1.38
N ALA A 113 16.41 -10.80 2.08
CA ALA A 113 15.35 -10.28 2.91
C ALA A 113 15.22 -11.06 4.22
N ARG A 114 15.12 -10.31 5.32
CA ARG A 114 14.71 -10.84 6.62
C ARG A 114 13.20 -11.04 6.64
N ARG A 115 12.74 -12.27 6.89
CA ARG A 115 11.30 -12.62 6.88
C ARG A 115 10.96 -13.55 8.03
N GLN A 116 9.70 -13.45 8.48
CA GLN A 116 9.16 -14.41 9.44
C GLN A 116 9.06 -15.79 8.78
N ILE A 117 9.44 -16.82 9.51
CA ILE A 117 9.36 -18.22 9.06
C ILE A 117 7.91 -18.56 8.69
N GLY A 118 6.95 -18.26 9.57
CA GLY A 118 5.53 -18.53 9.32
C GLY A 118 4.93 -17.76 8.15
N LEU A 119 5.53 -16.64 7.70
CA LEU A 119 5.13 -16.00 6.45
C LEU A 119 5.55 -16.87 5.25
N ILE A 120 6.77 -17.39 5.25
CA ILE A 120 7.28 -18.24 4.16
C ILE A 120 6.49 -19.54 4.07
N THR A 121 6.13 -20.16 5.20
CA THR A 121 5.24 -21.32 5.22
C THR A 121 3.90 -21.06 4.50
N ARG A 122 3.28 -19.89 4.74
CA ARG A 122 2.02 -19.51 4.05
C ARG A 122 2.22 -19.18 2.57
N VAL A 123 3.36 -18.58 2.20
CA VAL A 123 3.71 -18.35 0.79
C VAL A 123 3.91 -19.68 0.06
N ALA A 124 4.61 -20.63 0.67
CA ALA A 124 4.82 -21.98 0.13
C ALA A 124 3.50 -22.75 -0.06
N ALA A 125 2.52 -22.51 0.82
CA ALA A 125 1.16 -23.05 0.69
C ALA A 125 0.28 -22.29 -0.32
N GLY A 126 0.78 -21.20 -0.93
CA GLY A 126 0.03 -20.38 -1.88
C GLY A 126 -1.04 -19.46 -1.25
N GLU A 127 -1.06 -19.34 0.08
CA GLU A 127 -2.07 -18.53 0.79
C GLU A 127 -1.82 -17.03 0.67
N THR A 128 -0.58 -16.62 0.43
CA THR A 128 -0.21 -15.21 0.34
C THR A 128 1.00 -15.00 -0.56
N GLY A 129 1.14 -13.78 -1.10
CA GLY A 129 2.28 -13.40 -1.92
C GLY A 129 3.43 -12.85 -1.09
N LEU A 130 4.63 -12.83 -1.68
CA LEU A 130 5.82 -12.26 -1.07
C LEU A 130 6.27 -11.01 -1.83
N ARG A 131 6.45 -9.90 -1.10
CA ARG A 131 6.96 -8.64 -1.67
C ARG A 131 8.40 -8.37 -1.25
N CYS A 132 9.22 -7.95 -2.20
CA CYS A 132 10.55 -7.42 -1.95
C CYS A 132 10.45 -5.91 -1.66
N ALA A 133 10.99 -5.47 -0.52
CA ALA A 133 10.98 -4.04 -0.17
C ALA A 133 11.83 -3.22 -1.13
N THR A 134 13.00 -3.73 -1.52
CA THR A 134 13.91 -3.06 -2.46
C THR A 134 13.28 -2.89 -3.86
N CYS A 135 12.68 -3.95 -4.42
CA CYS A 135 11.98 -3.82 -5.69
C CYS A 135 10.77 -2.89 -5.59
N HIS A 136 10.05 -2.94 -4.46
CA HIS A 136 8.93 -2.05 -4.23
C HIS A 136 9.38 -0.58 -4.22
N GLU A 137 10.46 -0.26 -3.52
CA GLU A 137 11.05 1.09 -3.51
C GLU A 137 11.55 1.53 -4.88
N ALA A 138 12.15 0.63 -5.67
CA ALA A 138 12.55 0.92 -7.04
C ALA A 138 11.34 1.24 -7.94
N VAL A 139 10.23 0.52 -7.78
CA VAL A 139 8.97 0.82 -8.47
C VAL A 139 8.44 2.17 -8.03
N GLU A 140 8.42 2.48 -6.73
CA GLU A 140 7.97 3.80 -6.24
C GLU A 140 8.84 4.95 -6.77
N ALA A 141 10.16 4.76 -6.82
CA ALA A 141 11.07 5.74 -7.39
C ALA A 141 10.82 5.94 -8.89
N ALA A 142 10.59 4.86 -9.64
CA ALA A 142 10.26 4.94 -11.07
C ALA A 142 8.89 5.62 -11.31
N GLU A 143 7.89 5.28 -10.49
CA GLU A 143 6.56 5.93 -10.51
C GLU A 143 6.68 7.44 -10.27
N ALA A 144 7.52 7.86 -9.30
CA ALA A 144 7.78 9.27 -9.04
C ALA A 144 8.51 9.95 -10.22
N GLN A 145 9.55 9.30 -10.77
CA GLN A 145 10.33 9.86 -11.89
C GLN A 145 9.47 10.08 -13.13
N ALA A 146 8.58 9.13 -13.42
CA ALA A 146 7.65 9.22 -14.54
C ALA A 146 6.72 10.45 -14.47
N VAL A 147 6.54 11.03 -13.29
CA VAL A 147 5.68 12.20 -13.07
C VAL A 147 6.47 13.46 -12.69
N GLY A 148 7.79 13.46 -12.89
CA GLY A 148 8.65 14.62 -12.65
C GLY A 148 9.10 14.80 -11.20
N TRP A 149 9.07 13.73 -10.40
CA TRP A 149 9.45 13.74 -8.99
C TRP A 149 10.54 12.70 -8.69
N GLU A 150 11.30 12.96 -7.64
CA GLU A 150 12.31 12.04 -7.13
C GLU A 150 11.94 11.61 -5.72
N LEU A 151 11.89 10.29 -5.46
CA LEU A 151 11.70 9.76 -4.12
C LEU A 151 12.97 10.03 -3.30
N VAL A 152 12.85 10.87 -2.26
CA VAL A 152 13.96 11.24 -1.38
C VAL A 152 14.15 10.20 -0.28
N GLY A 153 13.05 9.74 0.32
CA GLY A 153 13.15 8.86 1.47
C GLY A 153 11.83 8.58 2.19
N PRO A 154 11.88 7.98 3.39
CA PRO A 154 10.70 7.79 4.24
C PRO A 154 10.08 9.13 4.63
N ASP A 155 8.83 9.08 5.08
CA ASP A 155 8.15 10.25 5.61
C ASP A 155 8.87 10.82 6.85
N PRO A 156 9.20 12.12 6.91
CA PRO A 156 9.86 12.72 8.07
C PRO A 156 9.04 12.65 9.36
N GLU A 157 7.71 12.54 9.23
CA GLU A 157 6.78 12.38 10.35
C GLU A 157 6.49 10.91 10.69
N GLY A 158 7.07 9.97 9.93
CA GLY A 158 6.95 8.53 10.19
C GLY A 158 5.66 7.87 9.69
N ASP A 159 4.80 8.57 8.93
CA ASP A 159 3.61 7.95 8.33
C ASP A 159 3.99 7.11 7.11
N THR A 160 3.82 5.80 7.22
CA THR A 160 4.11 4.82 6.15
C THR A 160 3.26 4.97 4.88
N ASN A 161 2.17 5.75 4.91
CA ASN A 161 1.35 6.09 3.74
C ASN A 161 1.95 7.24 2.92
N TYR A 162 2.85 8.00 3.52
CA TYR A 162 3.54 9.12 2.91
C TYR A 162 5.01 8.77 2.66
N ARG A 163 5.64 9.55 1.78
CA ARG A 163 7.08 9.59 1.57
C ARG A 163 7.49 11.03 1.30
N GLU A 164 8.76 11.33 1.49
CA GLU A 164 9.34 12.61 1.06
C GLU A 164 9.75 12.52 -0.41
N TYR A 165 9.33 13.50 -1.21
CA TYR A 165 9.71 13.62 -2.62
C TYR A 165 10.30 14.99 -2.90
N ARG A 166 11.14 15.06 -3.93
CA ARG A 166 11.72 16.29 -4.48
C ARG A 166 11.21 16.49 -5.90
N HIS A 167 10.66 17.67 -6.19
CA HIS A 167 10.23 18.02 -7.54
C HIS A 167 11.46 18.27 -8.42
N VAL A 168 11.53 17.62 -9.58
CA VAL A 168 12.73 17.67 -10.42
C VAL A 168 12.96 19.07 -11.01
N SER A 169 11.90 19.78 -11.38
CA SER A 169 12.02 21.08 -12.07
C SER A 169 12.42 22.24 -11.14
N CYS A 170 11.90 22.29 -9.91
CA CYS A 170 12.14 23.40 -8.98
C CYS A 170 12.91 23.01 -7.71
N GLY A 171 13.17 21.73 -7.48
CA GLY A 171 13.86 21.24 -6.30
C GLY A 171 13.04 21.26 -4.99
N HIS A 172 11.78 21.72 -5.02
CA HIS A 172 10.91 21.75 -3.84
C HIS A 172 10.72 20.35 -3.26
N ARG A 173 10.76 20.24 -1.94
CA ARG A 173 10.54 18.99 -1.22
C ARG A 173 9.21 19.02 -0.50
N GLN A 174 8.44 17.95 -0.60
CA GLN A 174 7.19 17.83 0.13
C GLN A 174 6.85 16.38 0.41
N ARG A 175 5.96 16.20 1.39
CA ARG A 175 5.33 14.93 1.70
C ARG A 175 4.23 14.66 0.68
N ILE A 176 4.20 13.46 0.12
CA ILE A 176 3.15 13.06 -0.84
C ILE A 176 2.68 11.66 -0.47
N ALA A 177 1.37 11.45 -0.45
CA ALA A 177 0.80 10.14 -0.24
C ALA A 177 1.20 9.21 -1.41
N ARG A 178 1.60 7.97 -1.09
CA ARG A 178 2.05 6.98 -2.09
C ARG A 178 0.99 6.73 -3.17
N GLY A 179 -0.28 6.69 -2.78
CA GLY A 179 -1.41 6.55 -3.71
C GLY A 179 -1.62 7.76 -4.63
N ASN A 180 -1.26 8.96 -4.17
CA ASN A 180 -1.38 10.17 -4.98
C ASN A 180 -0.31 10.24 -6.06
N VAL A 181 0.91 9.73 -5.80
CA VAL A 181 1.95 9.60 -6.83
C VAL A 181 1.45 8.75 -8.00
N LYS A 182 0.87 7.58 -7.70
CA LYS A 182 0.31 6.66 -8.72
C LYS A 182 -0.85 7.27 -9.50
N THR A 183 -1.74 8.00 -8.81
CA THR A 183 -2.94 8.59 -9.43
C THR A 183 -2.73 10.00 -9.95
N GLN A 184 -1.53 10.56 -9.78
CA GLN A 184 -1.17 11.95 -10.14
C GLN A 184 -2.10 13.00 -9.52
N ARG A 185 -2.61 12.75 -8.31
CA ARG A 185 -3.54 13.64 -7.58
C ARG A 185 -2.80 14.53 -6.58
N PHE A 186 -1.84 15.31 -7.06
CA PHE A 186 -1.03 16.22 -6.25
C PHE A 186 -0.31 17.21 -7.17
N ASP A 187 0.09 18.35 -6.62
CA ASP A 187 0.91 19.36 -7.29
C ASP A 187 2.14 19.70 -6.44
N CYS A 188 3.12 20.35 -7.05
CA CYS A 188 4.27 20.89 -6.34
C CYS A 188 3.89 22.14 -5.52
N GLY A 189 4.13 22.13 -4.21
CA GLY A 189 3.93 23.29 -3.35
C GLY A 189 4.86 24.48 -3.64
N GLY A 190 6.00 24.25 -4.31
CA GLY A 190 6.96 25.31 -4.68
C GLY A 190 6.70 25.99 -6.03
N CYS A 191 6.53 25.23 -7.11
CA CYS A 191 6.30 25.76 -8.46
C CYS A 191 5.08 25.17 -9.18
N GLY A 192 4.36 24.28 -8.50
CA GLY A 192 3.15 23.69 -9.05
C GLY A 192 2.09 24.77 -9.14
N VAL A 193 1.53 24.89 -10.33
CA VAL A 193 0.25 25.55 -10.54
C VAL A 193 -0.78 24.68 -9.85
N THR A 194 -1.10 25.00 -8.59
CA THR A 194 -2.17 24.38 -7.79
C THR A 194 -3.37 24.11 -8.69
N TRP A 195 -4.06 22.98 -8.53
CA TRP A 195 -5.37 22.56 -9.12
C TRP A 195 -6.31 23.64 -9.68
N VAL A 196 -6.24 24.85 -9.15
CA VAL A 196 -6.94 26.08 -9.49
C VAL A 196 -6.29 26.93 -10.61
N SER A 197 -5.11 26.64 -11.14
CA SER A 197 -4.45 27.46 -12.18
C SER A 197 -4.37 26.79 -13.56
N ALA A 198 -4.76 25.51 -13.68
CA ALA A 198 -4.90 24.85 -14.98
C ALA A 198 -6.20 25.30 -15.68
N PRO A 199 -6.23 25.36 -17.04
CA PRO A 199 -7.46 25.62 -17.78
C PRO A 199 -8.59 24.69 -17.36
N SER A 200 -9.78 25.25 -17.24
CA SER A 200 -10.99 24.58 -16.77
C SER A 200 -12.17 24.98 -17.64
N PHE A 201 -13.34 24.43 -17.36
CA PHE A 201 -14.56 24.78 -18.09
C PHE A 201 -15.70 25.06 -17.12
N ILE A 202 -16.57 26.02 -17.46
CA ILE A 202 -17.93 26.10 -16.93
C ILE A 202 -18.83 25.36 -17.91
N TYR A 203 -19.75 24.55 -17.40
CA TYR A 203 -20.64 23.73 -18.21
C TYR A 203 -22.09 23.93 -17.81
N LEU A 204 -22.98 23.77 -18.78
CA LEU A 204 -24.42 23.67 -18.59
C LEU A 204 -24.90 22.36 -19.20
N PHE A 205 -25.49 21.50 -18.37
CA PHE A 205 -26.08 20.24 -18.79
C PHE A 205 -27.59 20.26 -18.58
N ARG A 206 -28.33 19.54 -19.44
CA ARG A 206 -29.74 19.21 -19.25
C ARG A 206 -29.87 17.76 -18.84
N VAL A 207 -30.55 17.49 -17.73
CA VAL A 207 -30.80 16.14 -17.22
C VAL A 207 -32.30 15.88 -17.22
N LEU A 208 -32.71 14.73 -17.74
CA LEU A 208 -34.06 14.20 -17.55
C LEU A 208 -34.07 13.30 -16.31
N LEU A 209 -34.76 13.71 -15.25
CA LEU A 209 -34.87 12.96 -14.02
C LEU A 209 -35.87 11.78 -14.17
N PRO A 210 -35.81 10.76 -13.31
CA PRO A 210 -36.70 9.59 -13.40
C PRO A 210 -38.19 9.93 -13.27
N ASN A 211 -38.52 11.04 -12.59
CA ASN A 211 -39.88 11.54 -12.44
C ASN A 211 -40.39 12.32 -13.68
N GLY A 212 -39.61 12.38 -14.77
CA GLY A 212 -39.95 13.08 -16.00
C GLY A 212 -39.64 14.58 -16.00
N MET A 213 -39.17 15.13 -14.88
CA MET A 213 -38.76 16.54 -14.79
C MET A 213 -37.43 16.75 -15.53
N ARG A 214 -37.34 17.84 -16.30
CA ARG A 214 -36.08 18.29 -16.91
C ARG A 214 -35.48 19.41 -16.05
N VAL A 215 -34.20 19.24 -15.74
CA VAL A 215 -33.44 20.19 -14.91
C VAL A 215 -32.12 20.55 -15.59
N LEU A 216 -31.59 21.71 -15.20
CA LEU A 216 -30.31 22.22 -15.66
C LEU A 216 -29.27 22.08 -14.55
N LYS A 217 -28.11 21.49 -14.86
CA LYS A 217 -26.94 21.52 -13.99
C LYS A 217 -25.92 22.50 -14.55
N LEU A 218 -25.67 23.57 -13.79
CA LEU A 218 -24.60 24.52 -14.05
C LEU A 218 -23.45 24.26 -13.07
N GLY A 219 -22.21 24.12 -13.55
CA GLY A 219 -21.06 23.94 -12.66
C GLY A 219 -19.73 24.04 -13.42
N PHE A 220 -18.62 23.73 -12.75
CA PHE A 220 -17.29 23.76 -13.39
C PHE A 220 -16.56 22.41 -13.31
N SER A 221 -15.68 22.16 -14.29
CA SER A 221 -14.80 21.00 -14.30
C SER A 221 -13.64 21.17 -15.28
N LYS A 222 -12.50 20.52 -14.98
CA LYS A 222 -11.39 20.34 -15.94
C LYS A 222 -11.75 19.39 -17.09
N ASN A 223 -12.70 18.47 -16.88
CA ASN A 223 -13.16 17.54 -17.92
C ASN A 223 -14.69 17.34 -17.79
N PRO A 224 -15.50 18.22 -18.41
CA PRO A 224 -16.96 18.14 -18.34
C PRO A 224 -17.54 16.79 -18.79
N GLY A 225 -16.94 16.16 -19.82
CA GLY A 225 -17.39 14.86 -20.34
C GLY A 225 -17.18 13.72 -19.33
N SER A 226 -15.99 13.64 -18.72
CA SER A 226 -15.71 12.65 -17.67
C SER A 226 -16.55 12.89 -16.41
N ARG A 227 -16.74 14.15 -16.02
CA ARG A 227 -17.59 14.51 -14.86
C ARG A 227 -19.05 14.11 -15.09
N LEU A 228 -19.56 14.34 -16.30
CA LEU A 228 -20.89 13.93 -16.69
C LEU A 228 -21.10 12.42 -16.52
N GLN A 229 -20.21 11.60 -17.09
CA GLN A 229 -20.39 10.14 -17.17
C GLN A 229 -20.04 9.39 -15.88
N HIS A 230 -19.16 9.94 -15.03
CA HIS A 230 -18.62 9.18 -13.88
C HIS A 230 -18.87 9.80 -12.51
N GLN A 231 -19.27 11.07 -12.43
CA GLN A 231 -19.31 11.79 -11.15
C GLN A 231 -20.66 12.45 -10.85
N LEU A 232 -21.42 12.85 -11.87
CA LEU A 232 -22.64 13.64 -11.69
C LEU A 232 -23.90 12.79 -11.56
N LEU A 233 -24.01 11.73 -12.36
CA LEU A 233 -25.18 10.87 -12.40
C LEU A 233 -25.10 9.80 -11.30
N GLY A 234 -26.14 9.70 -10.48
CA GLY A 234 -26.32 8.62 -9.51
C GLY A 234 -26.75 7.30 -10.18
N ASP A 235 -27.42 7.42 -11.34
CA ASP A 235 -27.82 6.32 -12.21
C ASP A 235 -27.22 6.52 -13.62
N ARG A 236 -26.52 5.51 -14.14
CA ARG A 236 -25.78 5.60 -15.41
C ARG A 236 -26.68 5.69 -16.63
N ASP A 237 -27.96 5.36 -16.49
CA ASP A 237 -28.93 5.34 -17.60
C ASP A 237 -29.73 6.65 -17.73
N LEU A 238 -29.45 7.67 -16.89
CA LEU A 238 -30.08 8.98 -16.98
C LEU A 238 -29.71 9.70 -18.28
N ALA A 239 -30.74 10.10 -19.04
CA ALA A 239 -30.55 10.89 -20.24
C ALA A 239 -30.04 12.29 -19.89
N CYS A 240 -28.78 12.57 -20.26
CA CYS A 240 -28.16 13.87 -20.04
C CYS A 240 -27.53 14.42 -21.32
N HIS A 241 -27.76 15.70 -21.58
CA HIS A 241 -27.28 16.41 -22.76
C HIS A 241 -26.37 17.57 -22.34
N VAL A 242 -25.24 17.71 -23.02
CA VAL A 242 -24.38 18.89 -22.88
C VAL A 242 -25.02 20.02 -23.67
N LEU A 243 -25.45 21.09 -22.99
CA LEU A 243 -26.01 22.27 -23.65
C LEU A 243 -24.90 23.28 -24.00
N ARG A 244 -23.96 23.50 -23.07
CA ARG A 244 -22.87 24.46 -23.27
C ARG A 244 -21.63 24.08 -22.47
N VAL A 245 -20.47 24.46 -23.00
CA VAL A 245 -19.17 24.42 -22.32
C VAL A 245 -18.44 25.71 -22.67
N VAL A 246 -18.01 26.46 -21.66
CA VAL A 246 -17.22 27.70 -21.78
C VAL A 246 -15.83 27.44 -21.23
N ALA A 247 -14.80 27.71 -22.05
CA ALA A 247 -13.41 27.55 -21.64
C ALA A 247 -13.02 28.66 -20.65
N MET A 248 -12.28 28.29 -19.61
CA MET A 248 -11.80 29.21 -18.60
C MET A 248 -10.27 29.14 -18.55
N PRO A 249 -9.57 30.29 -18.47
CA PRO A 249 -8.11 30.33 -18.41
C PRO A 249 -7.54 29.50 -17.26
N SER A 250 -8.27 29.46 -16.14
CA SER A 250 -7.93 28.65 -14.98
C SER A 250 -9.14 28.11 -14.22
N GLY A 251 -8.91 27.11 -13.36
CA GLY A 251 -9.88 26.66 -12.36
C GLY A 251 -10.29 27.76 -11.36
N HIS A 252 -9.42 28.71 -11.05
CA HIS A 252 -9.68 29.88 -10.20
C HIS A 252 -10.71 30.77 -10.87
N ASP A 253 -10.52 31.04 -12.16
CA ASP A 253 -11.44 31.86 -12.94
C ASP A 253 -12.76 31.14 -13.09
N ALA A 254 -12.74 29.83 -13.36
CA ALA A 254 -13.94 28.99 -13.41
C ALA A 254 -14.73 29.03 -12.09
N ILE A 255 -14.07 28.82 -10.93
CA ILE A 255 -14.72 28.87 -9.61
C ILE A 255 -15.25 30.26 -9.30
N ARG A 256 -14.48 31.32 -9.59
CA ARG A 256 -14.88 32.70 -9.29
C ARG A 256 -16.07 33.12 -10.16
N ALA A 257 -16.05 32.77 -11.44
CA ALA A 257 -17.14 33.04 -12.35
C ALA A 257 -18.38 32.19 -12.00
N GLU A 258 -18.22 30.90 -11.72
CA GLU A 258 -19.31 30.01 -11.32
C GLU A 258 -20.00 30.44 -10.02
N LYS A 259 -19.23 30.80 -8.98
CA LYS A 259 -19.80 31.35 -7.74
C LYS A 259 -20.57 32.66 -7.98
N ARG A 260 -20.05 33.54 -8.86
CA ARG A 260 -20.73 34.79 -9.23
C ARG A 260 -22.03 34.52 -9.99
N LEU A 261 -22.02 33.57 -10.93
CA LEU A 261 -23.22 33.09 -11.63
C LEU A 261 -24.27 32.58 -10.64
N HIS A 262 -23.90 31.65 -9.75
CA HIS A 262 -24.83 31.10 -8.79
C HIS A 262 -25.37 32.14 -7.81
N ALA A 263 -24.54 33.08 -7.35
CA ALA A 263 -24.99 34.20 -6.52
C ALA A 263 -25.97 35.12 -7.26
N ASN A 264 -25.72 35.41 -8.55
CA ASN A 264 -26.60 36.21 -9.38
C ASN A 264 -27.95 35.52 -9.61
N LEU A 265 -27.92 34.25 -10.02
CA LEU A 265 -29.10 33.43 -10.30
C LEU A 265 -29.96 33.24 -9.05
N ARG A 266 -29.38 32.89 -7.89
CA ARG A 266 -30.14 32.73 -6.64
C ARG A 266 -30.78 34.04 -6.17
N ARG A 267 -30.15 35.18 -6.46
CA ARG A 267 -30.68 36.50 -6.09
C ARG A 267 -31.81 36.97 -7.01
N ARG A 268 -31.71 36.70 -8.32
CA ARG A 268 -32.68 37.14 -9.33
C ARG A 268 -33.84 36.16 -9.51
N PHE A 269 -33.57 34.86 -9.38
CA PHE A 269 -34.48 33.76 -9.66
C PHE A 269 -34.44 32.68 -8.56
N PRO A 270 -34.69 33.05 -7.29
CA PRO A 270 -34.70 32.08 -6.18
C PRO A 270 -35.67 30.90 -6.42
N GLU A 271 -36.80 31.15 -7.09
CA GLU A 271 -37.83 30.17 -7.46
C GLU A 271 -37.38 29.15 -8.51
N ALA A 272 -36.30 29.43 -9.22
CA ALA A 272 -35.74 28.52 -10.22
C ALA A 272 -34.77 27.51 -9.63
N VAL A 273 -34.40 27.62 -8.35
CA VAL A 273 -33.50 26.68 -7.66
C VAL A 273 -34.31 25.45 -7.28
N ILE A 274 -33.88 24.28 -7.76
CA ILE A 274 -34.56 23.00 -7.44
C ILE A 274 -34.05 22.49 -6.09
N ASP A 275 -34.96 21.99 -5.25
CA ASP A 275 -34.59 21.41 -3.96
C ASP A 275 -33.87 20.07 -4.16
N ALA A 276 -32.87 19.80 -3.32
CA ALA A 276 -32.13 18.55 -3.36
C ALA A 276 -33.03 17.31 -3.20
N THR A 277 -34.15 17.42 -2.47
CA THR A 277 -35.12 16.33 -2.34
C THR A 277 -35.75 15.93 -3.67
N ASP A 278 -35.86 16.84 -4.63
CA ASP A 278 -36.55 16.60 -5.91
C ASP A 278 -35.69 15.83 -6.91
N PHE A 279 -34.37 15.74 -6.68
CA PHE A 279 -33.43 14.99 -7.51
C PHE A 279 -32.52 14.05 -6.71
N ALA A 280 -32.82 13.83 -5.43
CA ALA A 280 -32.08 12.91 -4.57
C ALA A 280 -32.05 11.50 -5.17
N GLY A 281 -30.85 10.91 -5.28
CA GLY A 281 -30.65 9.59 -5.86
C GLY A 281 -30.47 9.58 -7.38
N ALA A 282 -31.02 10.57 -8.11
CA ALA A 282 -30.77 10.74 -9.54
C ALA A 282 -29.43 11.46 -9.79
N LEU A 283 -29.12 12.48 -8.99
CA LEU A 283 -27.85 13.20 -9.04
C LEU A 283 -27.06 13.01 -7.73
N THR A 284 -25.74 13.00 -7.83
CA THR A 284 -24.82 12.90 -6.67
C THR A 284 -24.56 14.27 -6.01
N VAL A 285 -24.92 15.36 -6.70
CA VAL A 285 -24.80 16.72 -6.20
C VAL A 285 -26.02 17.11 -5.38
N VAL A 286 -25.90 18.15 -4.57
CA VAL A 286 -26.98 18.66 -3.70
C VAL A 286 -27.35 20.11 -3.96
N THR A 287 -26.66 20.80 -4.87
CA THR A 287 -26.92 22.20 -5.22
C THR A 287 -26.63 22.46 -6.70
N GLU A 288 -26.88 23.71 -7.13
CA GLU A 288 -26.55 24.23 -8.47
C GLU A 288 -27.38 23.59 -9.59
N VAL A 289 -28.57 23.10 -9.22
CA VAL A 289 -29.58 22.56 -10.12
C VAL A 289 -30.71 23.57 -10.25
N TYR A 290 -31.10 23.84 -11.49
CA TYR A 290 -32.08 24.88 -11.84
C TYR A 290 -33.21 24.32 -12.70
N ALA A 291 -34.36 25.00 -12.67
CA ALA A 291 -35.50 24.69 -13.52
C ALA A 291 -35.17 24.93 -15.01
N GLU A 292 -35.75 24.10 -15.89
CA GLU A 292 -35.51 24.16 -17.34
C GLU A 292 -35.81 25.52 -17.98
N TRP A 293 -36.83 26.24 -17.48
CA TRP A 293 -37.22 27.53 -18.05
C TRP A 293 -36.16 28.64 -17.85
N LEU A 294 -35.18 28.46 -16.96
CA LEU A 294 -34.10 29.44 -16.73
C LEU A 294 -32.97 29.34 -17.76
N GLU A 295 -33.06 28.40 -18.72
CA GLU A 295 -31.99 28.13 -19.67
C GLU A 295 -31.51 29.37 -20.44
N ALA A 296 -32.43 30.16 -20.98
CA ALA A 296 -32.08 31.33 -21.79
C ALA A 296 -31.27 32.37 -21.00
N GLU A 297 -31.64 32.61 -19.73
CA GLU A 297 -30.91 33.52 -18.85
C GLU A 297 -29.53 32.97 -18.48
N ILE A 298 -29.41 31.67 -18.22
CA ILE A 298 -28.10 31.05 -17.95
C ILE A 298 -27.20 31.13 -19.18
N GLN A 299 -27.73 30.86 -20.38
CA GLN A 299 -26.95 30.97 -21.62
C GLN A 299 -26.46 32.40 -21.85
N GLN A 300 -27.32 33.41 -21.66
CA GLN A 300 -26.92 34.81 -21.80
C GLN A 300 -25.81 35.22 -20.80
N LEU A 301 -25.86 34.72 -19.56
CA LEU A 301 -24.79 34.97 -18.59
C LEU A 301 -23.48 34.25 -18.95
N LEU A 302 -23.55 33.09 -19.60
CA LEU A 302 -22.38 32.38 -20.11
C LEU A 302 -21.77 33.10 -21.32
N ASP A 303 -22.59 33.67 -22.21
CA ASP A 303 -22.12 34.47 -23.35
C ASP A 303 -21.30 35.69 -22.88
N GLY A 304 -21.72 36.34 -21.79
CA GLY A 304 -20.96 37.45 -21.20
C GLY A 304 -19.59 37.04 -20.65
N ILE A 305 -19.45 35.81 -20.14
CA ILE A 305 -18.17 35.30 -19.64
C ILE A 305 -17.21 34.96 -20.79
N GLU A 306 -17.74 34.43 -21.89
CA GLU A 306 -16.95 34.13 -23.09
C GLU A 306 -16.46 35.42 -23.76
N GLY A 307 -17.31 36.45 -23.85
CA GLY A 307 -16.93 37.77 -24.37
C GLY A 307 -15.86 38.49 -23.55
N ASP A 308 -15.92 38.44 -22.21
CA ASP A 308 -14.90 39.03 -21.33
C ASP A 308 -13.53 38.32 -21.46
N SER A 309 -13.52 37.03 -21.83
CA SER A 309 -12.30 36.24 -21.96
C SER A 309 -11.53 36.48 -23.27
N ASP A 310 -12.21 36.93 -24.32
CA ASP A 310 -11.59 37.26 -25.61
C ASP A 310 -10.93 38.65 -25.60
N ASP A 311 -11.41 39.60 -24.79
CA ASP A 311 -10.88 40.97 -24.69
C ASP A 311 -9.62 41.08 -23.79
N GLU A 312 -9.41 40.17 -22.83
CA GLU A 312 -8.19 40.14 -21.99
C GLU A 312 -6.97 39.48 -22.67
N GLY A 313 -7.16 38.92 -23.88
CA GLY A 313 -6.14 38.22 -24.66
C GLY A 313 -5.57 38.98 -25.87
N ALA A 314 -5.96 40.24 -26.09
CA ALA A 314 -5.55 41.08 -27.22
C ALA A 314 -4.50 42.14 -26.84
#